data_AF-A0A9E2FD69-F1
#
_entry.id   AF-A0A9E2FD69-F1
#
_cell.length_a   1.000
_cell.length_b   1.000
_cell.length_c   1.000
_cell.angle_alpha   90.00
_cell.angle_beta   90.00
_cell.angle_gamma   90.00
#
_symmetry.space_group_name_H-M   'P 1'
#
loop_
_entity.id
_entity.type
_entity.pdbx_description
1 polymer ?
#
loop_
_entity_poly.entity_id
_entity_poly.type
_entity_poly.pdbx_seq_one_letter_code
_entity_poly.pdbx_strand_id
1 'polypeptide(L)'
;MNEHDNLSNPDAATPQQDQVDAARRRITRGGAAGAGVLLSIASRSAFGTSTWGTCTGSELASGNLSREGAPRPCGCSPGFWGNSNGTSVWTNPDFIPLTYAQGQYFNQVFGVNFFKPAANNTLKNAIDKAVTVYDKSMSGGWCPTSKVNAMKTVAFHAVAALLNAQFYGSRYPVIGMQSPASVISEFQTAFGGGVNSLNAFKDRVDVYASGTWCNGAAG
;
A
#
# COMPACT_ATOMS: atom_id res chain seq x y z
N MET A 1 -62.82 6.54 -31.10
CA MET A 1 -63.42 6.24 -29.79
C MET A 1 -63.68 4.76 -29.78
N ASN A 2 -63.16 4.06 -28.78
CA ASN A 2 -63.16 2.60 -28.68
C ASN A 2 -64.59 2.06 -28.56
N GLU A 3 -64.89 0.99 -29.29
CA GLU A 3 -65.98 0.07 -28.99
C GLU A 3 -65.43 -1.25 -28.44
N HIS A 4 -66.27 -1.83 -27.60
CA HIS A 4 -66.08 -2.88 -26.61
C HIS A 4 -66.18 -4.30 -27.18
N ASP A 5 -65.59 -5.26 -26.45
CA ASP A 5 -66.10 -6.62 -26.18
C ASP A 5 -66.36 -7.58 -27.38
N ASN A 6 -66.40 -8.91 -27.28
CA ASN A 6 -65.97 -9.96 -26.36
C ASN A 6 -66.43 -11.26 -27.06
N LEU A 7 -65.60 -12.32 -27.02
CA LEU A 7 -65.91 -13.75 -27.19
C LEU A 7 -66.86 -14.25 -28.31
N SER A 8 -66.35 -15.19 -29.11
CA SER A 8 -67.00 -16.51 -29.21
C SER A 8 -65.98 -17.61 -29.45
N ASN A 9 -66.01 -18.55 -28.50
CA ASN A 9 -65.36 -19.86 -28.41
C ASN A 9 -65.62 -20.70 -29.70
N PRO A 10 -64.87 -21.78 -29.96
CA PRO A 10 -65.22 -23.00 -29.25
C PRO A 10 -64.03 -23.86 -28.81
N ASP A 11 -64.23 -24.51 -27.67
CA ASP A 11 -63.70 -25.84 -27.36
C ASP A 11 -63.73 -26.75 -28.59
N ALA A 12 -62.66 -27.48 -28.82
CA ALA A 12 -62.66 -28.92 -28.56
C ALA A 12 -61.49 -29.63 -29.27
N ALA A 13 -60.91 -30.55 -28.51
CA ALA A 13 -60.55 -31.90 -28.93
C ALA A 13 -59.18 -32.16 -29.62
N THR A 14 -58.23 -32.56 -28.77
CA THR A 14 -57.54 -33.88 -28.77
C THR A 14 -56.63 -34.29 -29.97
N PRO A 15 -55.84 -35.38 -29.87
CA PRO A 15 -54.38 -35.31 -29.69
C PRO A 15 -53.59 -35.98 -30.83
N GLN A 16 -52.28 -35.74 -30.97
CA GLN A 16 -51.30 -36.80 -31.26
C GLN A 16 -49.86 -36.29 -31.22
N GLN A 17 -49.00 -37.11 -30.61
CA GLN A 17 -47.55 -37.03 -30.69
C GLN A 17 -47.11 -37.36 -32.11
N ASP A 18 -46.35 -36.45 -32.71
CA ASP A 18 -45.35 -36.80 -33.73
C ASP A 18 -43.97 -36.60 -33.11
N GLN A 19 -43.16 -37.65 -33.15
CA GLN A 19 -41.77 -37.64 -32.71
C GLN A 19 -40.97 -36.70 -33.60
N VAL A 20 -40.60 -35.53 -33.06
CA VAL A 20 -39.66 -34.62 -33.69
C VAL A 20 -38.27 -34.82 -33.08
N ASP A 21 -37.41 -35.41 -33.91
CA ASP A 21 -35.95 -35.50 -33.89
C ASP A 21 -35.19 -34.81 -32.72
N ALA A 22 -34.62 -35.64 -31.83
CA ALA A 22 -33.94 -35.26 -30.59
C ALA A 22 -32.53 -34.66 -30.77
N ALA A 23 -32.00 -34.57 -32.00
CA ALA A 23 -30.63 -34.12 -32.24
C ALA A 23 -30.50 -32.64 -32.69
N ARG A 24 -31.59 -31.94 -33.02
CA ARG A 24 -31.54 -30.56 -33.56
C ARG A 24 -32.20 -29.48 -32.70
N ARG A 25 -32.68 -29.81 -31.50
CA ARG A 25 -33.33 -28.85 -30.58
C ARG A 25 -32.65 -28.74 -29.20
N ARG A 26 -31.32 -28.89 -29.16
CA ARG A 26 -30.51 -28.59 -27.96
C ARG A 26 -30.26 -27.10 -27.72
N ILE A 27 -30.86 -26.23 -28.54
CA ILE A 27 -30.76 -24.78 -28.37
C ILE A 27 -32.19 -24.27 -28.34
N THR A 28 -32.59 -23.67 -27.21
CA THR A 28 -33.88 -23.00 -26.98
C THR A 28 -35.04 -23.90 -26.52
N ARG A 29 -35.07 -24.26 -25.24
CA ARG A 29 -36.21 -24.08 -24.30
C ARG A 29 -36.11 -25.03 -23.10
N GLY A 30 -36.18 -24.45 -21.91
CA GLY A 30 -36.74 -25.14 -20.74
C GLY A 30 -35.71 -25.72 -19.78
N GLY A 31 -35.31 -24.91 -18.82
CA GLY A 31 -34.51 -25.35 -17.68
C GLY A 31 -34.57 -24.37 -16.50
N ALA A 32 -35.75 -23.79 -16.25
CA ALA A 32 -36.03 -23.17 -14.96
C ALA A 32 -36.20 -24.30 -13.94
N ALA A 33 -35.09 -24.77 -13.39
CA ALA A 33 -35.07 -25.66 -12.22
C ALA A 33 -33.69 -25.60 -11.55
N GLY A 34 -33.63 -24.97 -10.38
CA GLY A 34 -32.64 -25.29 -9.37
C GLY A 34 -31.21 -24.78 -9.60
N ALA A 35 -31.01 -23.46 -9.67
CA ALA A 35 -29.73 -22.88 -9.28
C ALA A 35 -29.61 -22.95 -7.74
N GLY A 36 -29.36 -24.14 -7.23
CA GLY A 36 -29.00 -24.39 -5.84
C GLY A 36 -27.66 -23.72 -5.54
N VAL A 37 -27.74 -22.68 -4.72
CA VAL A 37 -26.66 -21.91 -4.10
C VAL A 37 -25.48 -22.80 -3.69
N LEU A 38 -24.39 -22.74 -4.46
CA LEU A 38 -23.03 -23.06 -4.01
C LEU A 38 -22.06 -21.95 -4.45
N LEU A 39 -22.48 -20.69 -4.26
CA LEU A 39 -21.58 -19.54 -4.24
C LEU A 39 -21.66 -18.90 -2.85
N SER A 40 -21.25 -19.65 -1.81
CA SER A 40 -21.30 -19.16 -0.43
C SER A 40 -20.05 -19.53 0.38
N ILE A 41 -18.87 -19.52 -0.25
CA ILE A 41 -17.58 -19.60 0.47
C ILE A 41 -16.59 -18.47 0.10
N ALA A 42 -16.83 -17.66 -0.94
CA ALA A 42 -15.96 -16.51 -1.24
C ALA A 42 -16.38 -15.21 -0.53
N SER A 43 -17.47 -15.20 0.22
CA SER A 43 -17.95 -14.04 0.98
C SER A 43 -17.56 -14.17 2.44
N ARG A 44 -16.25 -14.13 2.73
CA ARG A 44 -15.84 -13.74 4.08
C ARG A 44 -16.24 -12.29 4.26
N SER A 45 -17.31 -12.11 5.01
CA SER A 45 -17.91 -10.85 5.40
C SER A 45 -16.84 -9.80 5.71
N ALA A 46 -16.85 -8.71 4.95
CA ALA A 46 -16.08 -7.49 5.18
C ALA A 46 -16.53 -6.70 6.44
N PHE A 47 -17.17 -7.39 7.38
CA PHE A 47 -17.57 -6.87 8.69
C PHE A 47 -17.16 -7.92 9.72
N GLY A 48 -16.01 -7.71 10.36
CA GLY A 48 -15.61 -8.55 11.50
C GLY A 48 -14.14 -8.88 11.65
N THR A 49 -13.22 -8.32 10.83
CA THR A 49 -11.79 -8.43 11.13
C THR A 49 -11.19 -7.05 11.35
N SER A 50 -11.19 -6.64 12.61
CA SER A 50 -10.22 -5.70 13.20
C SER A 50 -8.78 -6.24 13.15
N THR A 51 -8.47 -7.09 12.17
CA THR A 51 -7.24 -7.84 12.04
C THR A 51 -6.67 -7.53 10.66
N TRP A 52 -5.74 -6.58 10.63
CA TRP A 52 -4.59 -6.52 9.74
C TRP A 52 -4.56 -7.60 8.63
N GLY A 53 -4.82 -7.25 7.36
CA GLY A 53 -4.52 -8.22 6.29
C GLY A 53 -5.23 -8.16 4.94
N THR A 54 -6.13 -7.23 4.65
CA THR A 54 -6.70 -7.13 3.29
C THR A 54 -6.43 -5.76 2.71
N CYS A 55 -5.48 -5.73 1.78
CA CYS A 55 -5.21 -4.58 0.93
C CYS A 55 -5.39 -5.07 -0.51
N THR A 56 -6.64 -5.28 -0.90
CA THR A 56 -6.98 -5.57 -2.30
C THR A 56 -6.71 -4.32 -3.14
N GLY A 57 -6.30 -4.47 -4.41
CA GLY A 57 -5.95 -3.34 -5.28
C GLY A 57 -7.02 -2.25 -5.39
N SER A 58 -8.28 -2.58 -5.14
CA SER A 58 -9.43 -1.66 -5.12
C SER A 58 -9.53 -0.84 -3.82
N GLU A 59 -9.02 -1.35 -2.69
CA GLU A 59 -9.00 -0.65 -1.40
C GLU A 59 -7.91 0.45 -1.35
N LEU A 60 -6.86 0.34 -2.18
CA LEU A 60 -5.81 1.37 -2.32
C LEU A 60 -6.32 2.62 -3.05
N ALA A 61 -7.18 2.45 -4.07
CA ALA A 61 -7.79 3.56 -4.78
C ALA A 61 -8.85 4.30 -3.93
N SER A 62 -9.58 3.55 -3.08
CA SER A 62 -10.58 4.12 -2.17
C SER A 62 -10.00 4.63 -0.84
N GLY A 63 -8.88 4.06 -0.37
CA GLY A 63 -8.22 4.45 0.89
C GLY A 63 -7.52 5.81 0.83
N ASN A 64 -7.23 6.32 -0.38
CA ASN A 64 -6.76 7.69 -0.57
C ASN A 64 -7.91 8.72 -0.60
N LEU A 65 -9.18 8.27 -0.68
CA LEU A 65 -10.38 9.11 -0.80
C LEU A 65 -11.36 8.95 0.38
N SER A 66 -11.24 7.91 1.20
CA SER A 66 -12.17 7.63 2.29
C SER A 66 -11.65 8.18 3.62
N ARG A 67 -12.34 9.22 4.07
CA ARG A 67 -12.34 9.77 5.43
C ARG A 67 -12.82 8.69 6.40
N GLU A 68 -12.03 8.36 7.42
CA GLU A 68 -12.45 7.99 8.80
C GLU A 68 -11.41 7.10 9.51
N GLY A 69 -10.66 7.74 10.42
CA GLY A 69 -10.54 7.34 11.84
C GLY A 69 -9.89 6.01 12.22
N ALA A 70 -9.73 5.05 11.33
CA ALA A 70 -9.09 3.77 11.62
C ALA A 70 -7.79 3.66 10.82
N PRO A 71 -6.63 3.46 11.46
CA PRO A 71 -5.41 3.09 10.75
C PRO A 71 -5.68 1.79 9.97
N ARG A 72 -5.84 1.90 8.66
CA ARG A 72 -5.81 0.75 7.74
C ARG A 72 -4.42 0.76 7.08
N PRO A 73 -3.37 0.21 7.73
CA PRO A 73 -1.99 0.31 7.28
C PRO A 73 -1.78 -0.63 6.09
N CYS A 74 -2.22 -0.18 4.92
CA CYS A 74 -2.04 -0.88 3.65
C CYS A 74 -0.80 -0.43 2.89
N GLY A 75 0.10 0.33 3.51
CA GLY A 75 1.27 0.86 2.83
C GLY A 75 2.48 0.87 3.74
N CYS A 76 3.54 0.19 3.32
CA CYS A 76 4.90 0.53 3.72
C CYS A 76 5.64 1.29 2.62
N SER A 77 4.87 1.89 1.71
CA SER A 77 5.42 2.84 0.75
C SER A 77 5.94 4.05 1.53
N PRO A 78 7.07 4.63 1.11
CA PRO A 78 7.60 5.84 1.74
C PRO A 78 6.61 7.01 1.80
N GLY A 79 5.71 7.11 0.81
CA GLY A 79 4.67 8.14 0.76
C GLY A 79 3.59 8.00 1.85
N PHE A 80 3.41 6.81 2.44
CA PHE A 80 2.43 6.59 3.51
C PHE A 80 2.69 7.52 4.70
N TRP A 81 3.95 7.64 5.12
CA TRP A 81 4.34 8.42 6.30
C TRP A 81 4.17 9.94 6.15
N GLY A 82 3.95 10.43 4.91
CA GLY A 82 3.68 11.84 4.63
C GLY A 82 2.20 12.20 4.54
N ASN A 83 1.27 11.23 4.52
CA ASN A 83 -0.17 11.49 4.42
C ASN A 83 -0.84 11.55 5.82
N SER A 84 -2.13 11.89 5.88
CA SER A 84 -2.88 12.02 7.14
C SER A 84 -2.90 10.74 7.97
N ASN A 85 -3.06 9.57 7.32
CA ASN A 85 -3.13 8.28 7.99
C ASN A 85 -1.77 7.88 8.58
N GLY A 86 -0.69 7.97 7.81
CA GLY A 86 0.66 7.69 8.30
C GLY A 86 1.13 8.69 9.35
N THR A 87 0.74 9.96 9.23
CA THR A 87 1.01 10.99 10.26
C THR A 87 0.32 10.66 11.58
N SER A 88 -0.94 10.19 11.54
CA SER A 88 -1.67 9.74 12.73
C SER A 88 -0.97 8.57 13.42
N VAL A 89 -0.50 7.58 12.64
CA VAL A 89 0.29 6.45 13.18
C VAL A 89 1.61 6.94 13.77
N TRP A 90 2.32 7.83 13.07
CA TRP A 90 3.63 8.32 13.49
C TRP A 90 3.59 9.22 14.73
N THR A 91 2.50 9.93 14.96
CA THR A 91 2.32 10.74 16.18
C THR A 91 1.95 9.92 17.41
N ASN A 92 1.55 8.65 17.24
CA ASN A 92 1.17 7.79 18.34
C ASN A 92 2.39 7.09 18.97
N PRO A 93 2.73 7.38 20.25
CA PRO A 93 3.88 6.80 20.93
C PRO A 93 3.78 5.28 21.16
N ASP A 94 2.57 4.71 21.13
CA ASP A 94 2.37 3.26 21.26
C ASP A 94 2.83 2.50 20.01
N PHE A 95 2.86 3.18 18.85
CA PHE A 95 3.28 2.60 17.58
C PHE A 95 4.71 2.99 17.22
N ILE A 96 5.06 4.28 17.35
CA ILE A 96 6.39 4.81 17.06
C ILE A 96 6.94 5.45 18.35
N PRO A 97 8.02 4.92 18.94
CA PRO A 97 8.60 5.48 20.14
C PRO A 97 9.10 6.90 19.90
N LEU A 98 9.14 7.70 20.96
CA LEU A 98 9.58 9.11 20.92
C LEU A 98 10.98 9.31 20.33
N THR A 99 11.83 8.29 20.39
CA THR A 99 13.17 8.25 19.78
C THR A 99 13.13 8.39 18.25
N TYR A 100 12.01 8.08 17.61
CA TYR A 100 11.80 8.21 16.17
C TYR A 100 10.62 9.15 15.84
N ALA A 101 10.24 10.00 16.78
CA ALA A 101 9.19 11.00 16.55
C ALA A 101 9.57 12.01 15.46
N GLN A 102 8.57 12.65 14.87
CA GLN A 102 8.71 13.59 13.76
C GLN A 102 9.74 14.71 14.00
N GLY A 103 9.81 15.22 15.23
CA GLY A 103 10.72 16.30 15.63
C GLY A 103 12.16 15.87 15.89
N GLN A 104 12.47 14.57 15.86
CA GLN A 104 13.83 14.09 16.10
C GLN A 104 14.75 14.48 14.94
N TYR A 105 16.01 14.82 15.26
CA TYR A 105 16.97 15.26 14.26
C TYR A 105 17.53 14.07 13.48
N PHE A 106 17.50 14.15 12.15
CA PHE A 106 17.91 13.05 11.28
C PHE A 106 19.36 12.61 11.54
N ASN A 107 20.29 13.56 11.60
CA ASN A 107 21.70 13.25 11.82
C ASN A 107 21.96 12.56 13.17
N GLN A 108 21.14 12.86 14.19
CA GLN A 108 21.25 12.22 15.50
C GLN A 108 20.70 10.80 15.48
N VAL A 109 19.52 10.60 14.86
CA VAL A 109 18.89 9.28 14.75
C VAL A 109 19.73 8.31 13.92
N PHE A 110 20.27 8.77 12.79
CA PHE A 110 21.11 7.94 11.91
C PHE A 110 22.60 7.96 12.26
N GLY A 111 23.03 8.82 13.20
CA GLY A 111 24.43 8.90 13.64
C GLY A 111 25.42 9.36 12.57
N VAL A 112 24.98 10.08 11.54
CA VAL A 112 25.84 10.58 10.45
C VAL A 112 25.50 12.02 10.07
N ASN A 113 26.52 12.77 9.61
CA ASN A 113 26.36 14.14 9.13
C ASN A 113 25.83 14.19 7.68
N PHE A 114 24.67 13.60 7.45
CA PHE A 114 24.04 13.56 6.13
C PHE A 114 23.54 14.94 5.69
N PHE A 115 22.81 15.62 6.57
CA PHE A 115 22.44 17.02 6.38
C PHE A 115 23.46 17.95 7.01
N LYS A 116 23.45 19.23 6.61
CA LYS A 116 24.31 20.25 7.23
C LYS A 116 23.99 20.29 8.74
N PRO A 117 24.96 20.09 9.66
CA PRO A 117 24.67 19.95 11.08
C PRO A 117 23.89 21.14 11.67
N ALA A 118 24.23 22.37 11.28
CA ALA A 118 23.54 23.58 11.74
C ALA A 118 22.10 23.74 11.22
N ALA A 119 21.67 22.93 10.25
CA ALA A 119 20.33 23.03 9.67
C ALA A 119 19.25 22.33 10.51
N ASN A 120 19.63 21.50 11.51
CA ASN A 120 18.69 20.83 12.43
C ASN A 120 17.52 20.12 11.73
N ASN A 121 17.78 19.52 10.56
CA ASN A 121 16.75 18.86 9.77
C ASN A 121 16.19 17.66 10.55
N THR A 122 14.88 17.66 10.74
CA THR A 122 14.15 16.61 11.45
C THR A 122 13.79 15.44 10.53
N LEU A 123 13.36 14.32 11.12
CA LEU A 123 12.80 13.19 10.37
C LEU A 123 11.61 13.62 9.52
N LYS A 124 10.76 14.53 10.03
CA LYS A 124 9.63 15.07 9.25
C LYS A 124 10.09 15.90 8.05
N ASN A 125 11.11 16.73 8.22
CA ASN A 125 11.67 17.49 7.08
C ASN A 125 12.17 16.55 5.99
N ALA A 126 12.81 15.43 6.36
CA ALA A 126 13.27 14.43 5.41
C ALA A 126 12.10 13.76 4.66
N ILE A 127 10.99 13.46 5.33
CA ILE A 127 9.76 12.95 4.69
C ILE A 127 9.16 13.97 3.72
N ASP A 128 9.13 15.25 4.12
CA ASP A 128 8.61 16.34 3.28
C ASP A 128 9.58 16.76 2.16
N LYS A 129 10.79 16.17 2.13
CA LYS A 129 11.92 16.57 1.27
C LYS A 129 12.29 18.06 1.40
N ALA A 130 11.90 18.69 2.51
CA ALA A 130 12.11 20.09 2.83
C ALA A 130 13.44 20.29 3.60
N VAL A 131 14.53 19.73 3.05
CA VAL A 131 15.84 19.64 3.70
C VAL A 131 16.97 20.20 2.84
N THR A 132 18.07 20.57 3.49
CA THR A 132 19.33 20.97 2.85
C THR A 132 20.38 19.87 3.05
N VAL A 133 20.69 19.16 1.96
CA VAL A 133 21.77 18.15 1.91
C VAL A 133 23.12 18.83 2.09
N TYR A 134 24.04 18.20 2.84
CA TYR A 134 25.38 18.74 3.05
C TYR A 134 26.27 18.51 1.82
N ASP A 135 26.12 19.37 0.82
CA ASP A 135 26.84 19.26 -0.44
C ASP A 135 28.21 19.95 -0.44
N LYS A 136 29.05 19.61 -1.43
CA LYS A 136 30.44 20.04 -1.58
C LYS A 136 30.65 21.54 -1.79
N SER A 137 29.60 22.34 -2.00
CA SER A 137 29.71 23.81 -1.99
C SER A 137 29.93 24.35 -0.57
N MET A 138 29.55 23.57 0.45
CA MET A 138 29.74 23.90 1.85
C MET A 138 31.05 23.29 2.34
N SER A 139 31.79 24.02 3.18
CA SER A 139 33.00 23.49 3.83
C SER A 139 32.69 22.18 4.54
N GLY A 140 33.42 21.11 4.22
CA GLY A 140 33.22 19.77 4.79
C GLY A 140 32.04 18.96 4.22
N GLY A 141 31.36 19.46 3.19
CA GLY A 141 30.25 18.75 2.55
C GLY A 141 30.69 17.49 1.80
N TRP A 142 29.84 16.46 1.83
CA TRP A 142 30.14 15.14 1.27
C TRP A 142 29.48 14.90 -0.09
N CYS A 143 28.30 15.48 -0.32
CA CYS A 143 27.49 15.20 -1.50
C CYS A 143 27.93 16.07 -2.70
N PRO A 144 28.18 15.52 -3.90
CA PRO A 144 28.27 16.33 -5.11
C PRO A 144 26.99 17.14 -5.33
N THR A 145 27.11 18.42 -5.70
CA THR A 145 25.96 19.32 -5.88
C THR A 145 24.93 18.78 -6.88
N SER A 146 25.38 18.11 -7.94
CA SER A 146 24.50 17.48 -8.95
C SER A 146 23.66 16.31 -8.43
N LYS A 147 23.94 15.80 -7.23
CA LYS A 147 23.26 14.64 -6.62
C LYS A 147 22.37 15.01 -5.45
N VAL A 148 22.26 16.30 -5.10
CA VAL A 148 21.47 16.78 -3.94
C VAL A 148 20.02 16.29 -3.99
N ASN A 149 19.34 16.40 -5.13
CA ASN A 149 17.94 15.96 -5.25
C ASN A 149 17.77 14.45 -5.09
N ALA A 150 18.73 13.66 -5.57
CA ALA A 150 18.75 12.22 -5.33
C ALA A 150 18.92 11.93 -3.84
N MET A 151 19.82 12.65 -3.14
CA MET A 151 20.06 12.45 -1.71
C MET A 151 18.87 12.88 -0.84
N LYS A 152 18.07 13.87 -1.25
CA LYS A 152 16.78 14.16 -0.60
C LYS A 152 15.84 12.96 -0.68
N THR A 153 15.80 12.29 -1.83
CA THR A 153 15.01 11.05 -2.01
C THR A 153 15.57 9.91 -1.17
N VAL A 154 16.89 9.74 -1.10
CA VAL A 154 17.50 8.74 -0.21
C VAL A 154 17.09 8.97 1.25
N ALA A 155 17.17 10.20 1.77
CA ALA A 155 16.76 10.50 3.14
C ALA A 155 15.28 10.20 3.40
N PHE A 156 14.40 10.57 2.46
CA PHE A 156 12.98 10.23 2.48
C PHE A 156 12.76 8.72 2.61
N HIS A 157 13.44 7.91 1.79
CA HIS A 157 13.36 6.45 1.85
C HIS A 157 13.98 5.88 3.14
N ALA A 158 15.05 6.47 3.66
CA ALA A 158 15.68 6.04 4.90
C ALA A 158 14.75 6.21 6.11
N VAL A 159 14.09 7.36 6.24
CA VAL A 159 13.10 7.57 7.32
C VAL A 159 11.92 6.62 7.16
N ALA A 160 11.41 6.44 5.94
CA ALA A 160 10.34 5.48 5.71
C ALA A 160 10.73 4.05 6.09
N ALA A 161 11.94 3.60 5.74
CA ALA A 161 12.45 2.29 6.10
C ALA A 161 12.54 2.13 7.62
N LEU A 162 13.05 3.15 8.33
CA LEU A 162 13.12 3.18 9.79
C LEU A 162 11.74 2.99 10.43
N LEU A 163 10.75 3.78 9.99
CA LEU A 163 9.39 3.73 10.51
C LEU A 163 8.68 2.42 10.15
N ASN A 164 8.92 1.91 8.94
CA ASN A 164 8.39 0.62 8.52
C ASN A 164 8.96 -0.52 9.36
N ALA A 165 10.27 -0.53 9.60
CA ALA A 165 10.92 -1.53 10.46
C ALA A 165 10.39 -1.46 11.89
N GLN A 166 10.17 -0.26 12.43
CA GLN A 166 9.58 -0.07 13.75
C GLN A 166 8.14 -0.60 13.83
N PHE A 167 7.30 -0.24 12.86
CA PHE A 167 5.86 -0.50 12.93
C PHE A 167 5.48 -1.92 12.49
N TYR A 168 6.12 -2.42 11.44
CA TYR A 168 5.84 -3.75 10.88
C TYR A 168 6.74 -4.84 11.45
N GLY A 169 7.95 -4.50 11.92
CA GLY A 169 8.91 -5.45 12.46
C GLY A 169 9.22 -6.56 11.45
N SER A 170 9.01 -7.81 11.86
CA SER A 170 9.20 -9.00 11.01
C SER A 170 8.38 -9.02 9.72
N ARG A 171 7.30 -8.22 9.64
CA ARG A 171 6.46 -8.09 8.44
C ARG A 171 7.05 -7.13 7.39
N TYR A 172 8.09 -6.38 7.74
CA TYR A 172 8.78 -5.52 6.78
C TYR A 172 9.56 -6.40 5.77
N PRO A 173 9.31 -6.27 4.45
CA PRO A 173 9.81 -7.23 3.46
C PRO A 173 11.29 -7.08 3.12
N VAL A 174 11.95 -6.02 3.59
CA VAL A 174 13.38 -5.82 3.32
C VAL A 174 14.20 -6.69 4.27
N ILE A 175 14.66 -7.82 3.76
CA ILE A 175 15.46 -8.79 4.53
C ILE A 175 16.73 -8.12 5.08
N GLY A 176 16.96 -8.33 6.38
CA GLY A 176 18.07 -7.75 7.12
C GLY A 176 17.79 -6.34 7.64
N MET A 177 16.60 -5.78 7.39
CA MET A 177 16.21 -4.43 7.84
C MET A 177 14.89 -4.41 8.62
N GLN A 178 14.48 -5.54 9.20
CA GLN A 178 13.25 -5.65 10.00
C GLN A 178 13.32 -5.02 11.40
N SER A 179 14.45 -4.40 11.74
CA SER A 179 14.60 -3.62 12.97
C SER A 179 15.14 -2.22 12.67
N PRO A 180 14.75 -1.19 13.45
CA PRO A 180 15.29 0.17 13.29
C PRO A 180 16.83 0.21 13.35
N ALA A 181 17.42 -0.56 14.27
CA ALA A 181 18.87 -0.63 14.42
C ALA A 181 19.55 -1.16 13.15
N SER A 182 18.96 -2.18 12.50
CA SER A 182 19.47 -2.72 11.25
C SER A 182 19.36 -1.71 10.11
N VAL A 183 18.25 -0.97 10.00
CA VAL A 183 18.10 0.11 9.00
C VAL A 183 19.15 1.20 9.21
N ILE A 184 19.37 1.63 10.46
CA ILE A 184 20.36 2.64 10.80
C ILE A 184 21.76 2.15 10.43
N SER A 185 22.11 0.92 10.80
CA SER A 185 23.42 0.32 10.48
C SER A 185 23.65 0.25 8.97
N GLU A 186 22.67 -0.24 8.20
CA GLU A 186 22.77 -0.34 6.74
C GLU A 186 22.89 1.05 6.09
N PHE A 187 22.18 2.05 6.61
CA PHE A 187 22.29 3.43 6.14
C PHE A 187 23.68 4.02 6.45
N GLN A 188 24.23 3.77 7.64
CA GLN A 188 25.58 4.20 8.03
C GLN A 188 26.64 3.57 7.12
N THR A 189 26.53 2.27 6.85
CA THR A 189 27.40 1.56 5.90
C THR A 189 27.29 2.17 4.50
N ALA A 190 26.07 2.42 4.02
CA ALA A 190 25.84 3.04 2.72
C ALA A 190 26.43 4.46 2.66
N PHE A 191 26.31 5.23 3.74
CA PHE A 191 26.90 6.57 3.84
C PHE A 191 28.42 6.54 3.73
N GLY A 192 29.08 5.61 4.43
CA GLY A 192 30.53 5.39 4.32
C GLY A 192 30.97 4.99 2.91
N GLY A 193 30.10 4.29 2.16
CA GLY A 193 30.31 3.92 0.76
C GLY A 193 29.94 5.02 -0.27
N GLY A 194 29.52 6.21 0.18
CA GLY A 194 29.21 7.36 -0.66
C GLY A 194 27.91 7.26 -1.47
N VAL A 195 27.75 8.18 -2.44
CA VAL A 195 26.49 8.41 -3.16
C VAL A 195 25.94 7.16 -3.86
N ASN A 196 26.79 6.35 -4.46
CA ASN A 196 26.33 5.15 -5.18
C ASN A 196 25.78 4.11 -4.20
N SER A 197 26.44 3.92 -3.06
CA SER A 197 26.00 3.01 -2.01
C SER A 197 24.70 3.49 -1.36
N LEU A 198 24.54 4.80 -1.19
CA LEU A 198 23.29 5.42 -0.73
C LEU A 198 22.12 5.24 -1.71
N ASN A 199 22.37 5.32 -3.02
CA ASN A 199 21.35 5.02 -4.03
C ASN A 199 20.97 3.54 -4.00
N ALA A 200 21.95 2.63 -3.90
CA ALA A 200 21.69 1.19 -3.77
C ALA A 200 20.89 0.87 -2.50
N PHE A 201 21.18 1.53 -1.38
CA PHE A 201 20.37 1.45 -0.18
C PHE A 201 18.92 1.90 -0.47
N LYS A 202 18.74 3.08 -1.08
CA LYS A 202 17.42 3.60 -1.44
C LYS A 202 16.63 2.61 -2.31
N ASP A 203 17.28 1.97 -3.28
CA ASP A 203 16.61 1.02 -4.17
C ASP A 203 16.21 -0.27 -3.42
N ARG A 204 17.02 -0.73 -2.45
CA ARG A 204 16.65 -1.88 -1.59
C ARG A 204 15.45 -1.59 -0.70
N VAL A 205 15.35 -0.38 -0.15
CA VAL A 205 14.23 0.01 0.73
C VAL A 205 13.03 0.59 -0.02
N ASP A 206 13.12 0.70 -1.35
CA ASP A 206 12.02 1.10 -2.22
C ASP A 206 11.06 -0.07 -2.46
N VAL A 207 10.30 -0.39 -1.42
CA VAL A 207 9.36 -1.51 -1.40
C VAL A 207 8.29 -1.38 -2.50
N TYR A 208 7.96 -0.17 -2.94
CA TYR A 208 7.00 0.07 -4.01
C TYR A 208 7.51 -0.39 -5.39
N ALA A 209 8.77 -0.15 -5.70
CA ALA A 209 9.39 -0.61 -6.95
C ALA A 209 9.43 -2.15 -7.06
N SER A 210 9.41 -2.85 -5.92
CA SER A 210 9.46 -4.31 -5.85
C SER A 210 8.11 -5.01 -5.95
N GLY A 211 6.98 -4.28 -5.94
CA GLY A 211 5.64 -4.87 -5.91
C GLY A 211 5.28 -5.64 -4.63
N THR A 212 6.13 -5.57 -3.60
CA THR A 212 5.95 -6.29 -2.33
C THR A 212 5.18 -5.42 -1.33
N TRP A 213 4.21 -5.98 -0.62
CA TRP A 213 3.42 -5.23 0.38
C TRP A 213 3.67 -5.77 1.78
N CYS A 214 3.67 -4.89 2.78
CA CYS A 214 3.92 -5.26 4.18
C CYS A 214 2.82 -6.10 4.84
N ASN A 215 1.75 -6.41 4.10
CA ASN A 215 0.71 -7.38 4.49
C ASN A 215 0.74 -8.66 3.64
N GLY A 216 1.82 -8.92 2.89
CA GLY A 216 1.96 -10.12 2.04
C GLY A 216 1.85 -9.81 0.55
N ALA A 217 2.28 -10.77 -0.28
CA ALA A 217 2.13 -10.69 -1.73
C ALA A 217 0.63 -10.68 -2.11
N ALA A 218 0.28 -9.94 -3.16
CA ALA A 218 -1.02 -10.10 -3.79
C ALA A 218 -1.08 -11.55 -4.32
N GLY A 219 -1.89 -12.38 -3.68
CA GLY A 219 -2.26 -13.70 -4.20
C GLY A 219 -3.11 -13.57 -5.45
#